data_AF-A0A954WSY7-F1
#
_entry.id   AF-A0A954WSY7-F1
#
_cell.length_a   1.000
_cell.length_b   1.000
_cell.length_c   1.000
_cell.angle_alpha   90.00
_cell.angle_beta   90.00
_cell.angle_gamma   90.00
#
_symmetry.space_group_name_H-M   'P 1'
#
loop_
_entity.id
_entity.type
_entity.pdbx_description
1 polymer ?
#
loop_
_entity_poly.entity_id
_entity_poly.type
_entity_poly.pdbx_seq_one_letter_code
_entity_poly.pdbx_strand_id
1 'polypeptide(L)'
;MKKTTPITITCMLISALAYQAVAQQQSNPRHESLPPLMRALDLDTDGVLSWEEINTASRVLKKLDKNGDFRLTLDEVVQTPPKPNQRLTRYMMKQDANNDGKLSPEELGDRYKEMFEYDKDQDGFLSSKEILYAVDKYSSKPVGAPQGDSGPAGK
;
A
#
# COMPACT_ATOMS: atom_id res chain seq x y z
N MET A 1 -32.77 -0.87 78.82
CA MET A 1 -32.87 -1.31 77.40
C MET A 1 -32.22 -0.23 76.55
N LYS A 2 -30.93 -0.37 76.22
CA LYS A 2 -30.37 -0.53 74.85
C LYS A 2 -30.98 0.49 73.87
N LYS A 3 -30.22 1.44 73.29
CA LYS A 3 -29.10 1.17 72.37
C LYS A 3 -28.07 2.30 72.38
N THR A 4 -26.83 1.92 72.66
CA THR A 4 -25.59 2.63 72.32
C THR A 4 -25.26 2.45 70.83
N THR A 5 -24.57 3.44 70.27
CA THR A 5 -24.33 3.78 68.84
C THR A 5 -23.55 2.73 68.02
N PRO A 6 -23.48 2.87 66.68
CA PRO A 6 -22.17 3.33 66.16
C PRO A 6 -22.18 4.20 64.88
N ILE A 7 -21.30 5.20 64.91
CA ILE A 7 -20.85 6.10 63.86
C ILE A 7 -19.93 5.33 62.86
N THR A 8 -20.44 4.36 62.09
CA THR A 8 -19.55 3.45 61.33
C THR A 8 -19.98 3.12 59.90
N ILE A 9 -20.55 4.06 59.14
CA ILE A 9 -20.79 3.83 57.70
C ILE A 9 -20.48 5.09 56.86
N THR A 10 -19.35 5.74 57.12
CA THR A 10 -18.82 6.80 56.23
C THR A 10 -17.37 6.59 55.79
N CYS A 11 -16.68 5.52 56.19
CA CYS A 11 -15.27 5.30 55.83
C CYS A 11 -15.00 4.11 54.86
N MET A 12 -16.00 3.34 54.45
CA MET A 12 -15.82 2.24 53.47
C MET A 12 -16.27 2.58 52.03
N LEU A 13 -16.44 3.87 51.70
CA LEU A 13 -16.71 4.31 50.33
C LEU A 13 -15.55 5.12 49.71
N ILE A 14 -14.46 5.36 50.45
CA ILE A 14 -13.33 6.19 49.98
C ILE A 14 -12.14 5.32 49.52
N SER A 15 -12.14 4.01 49.77
CA SER A 15 -11.06 3.09 49.39
C SER A 15 -11.37 2.21 48.16
N ALA A 16 -12.43 2.52 47.42
CA ALA A 16 -12.78 1.84 46.18
C ALA A 16 -12.29 2.65 44.98
N LEU A 17 -11.13 2.24 44.47
CA LEU A 17 -10.66 2.48 43.10
C LEU A 17 -10.26 3.91 42.72
N ALA A 18 -9.36 4.50 43.51
CA ALA A 18 -8.31 5.38 42.96
C ALA A 18 -7.20 4.59 42.20
N TYR A 19 -7.43 3.30 41.92
CA TYR A 19 -6.55 2.42 41.14
C TYR A 19 -7.26 2.06 39.84
N GLN A 20 -6.99 2.81 38.79
CA GLN A 20 -6.87 2.39 37.37
C GLN A 20 -7.06 3.60 36.45
N ALA A 21 -6.27 4.64 36.69
CA ALA A 21 -6.01 5.70 35.72
C ALA A 21 -4.50 5.81 35.47
N VAL A 22 -3.86 4.67 35.21
CA VAL A 22 -2.60 4.59 34.46
C VAL A 22 -2.84 3.80 33.17
N ALA A 23 -4.06 3.89 32.64
CA ALA A 23 -4.35 3.40 31.30
C ALA A 23 -3.92 4.48 30.32
N GLN A 24 -2.72 4.27 29.79
CA GLN A 24 -2.29 4.74 28.48
C GLN A 24 -2.11 6.26 28.40
N GLN A 25 -0.98 6.70 28.95
CA GLN A 25 -0.20 7.78 28.36
C GLN A 25 0.08 7.35 26.91
N GLN A 26 -0.85 7.63 26.02
CA GLN A 26 -0.72 7.34 24.61
C GLN A 26 0.31 8.33 24.09
N SER A 27 1.58 7.95 24.28
CA SER A 27 2.72 8.57 23.64
C SER A 27 2.39 8.58 22.16
N ASN A 28 2.00 9.75 21.68
CA ASN A 28 1.82 10.02 20.27
C ASN A 28 3.13 9.63 19.58
N PRO A 29 3.22 8.48 18.88
CA PRO A 29 4.43 8.16 18.18
C PRO A 29 4.34 9.02 16.94
N ARG A 30 5.16 10.08 16.93
CA ARG A 30 5.69 10.55 15.66
C ARG A 30 6.08 9.31 14.88
N HIS A 31 5.67 9.25 13.62
CA HIS A 31 5.89 8.17 12.68
C HIS A 31 7.41 7.98 12.48
N GLU A 32 8.11 7.51 13.51
CA GLU A 32 9.43 6.88 13.44
C GLU A 32 9.27 5.86 12.33
N SER A 33 10.06 5.99 11.27
CA SER A 33 9.96 5.06 10.15
C SER A 33 10.43 3.70 10.67
N LEU A 34 9.49 2.92 11.19
CA LEU A 34 9.76 1.55 11.61
C LEU A 34 10.40 0.83 10.43
N PRO A 35 11.41 -0.03 10.68
CA PRO A 35 12.01 -0.84 9.64
C PRO A 35 10.92 -1.53 8.80
N PRO A 36 11.08 -1.67 7.49
CA PRO A 36 10.02 -2.19 6.61
C PRO A 36 9.44 -3.54 7.05
N LEU A 37 10.30 -4.42 7.59
CA LEU A 37 9.87 -5.70 8.16
C LEU A 37 9.07 -5.52 9.45
N MET A 38 9.49 -4.63 10.35
CA MET A 38 8.77 -4.33 11.58
C MET A 38 7.36 -3.84 11.27
N ARG A 39 7.23 -2.85 10.38
CA ARG A 39 5.93 -2.32 9.93
C ARG A 39 5.01 -3.36 9.29
N ALA A 40 5.57 -4.42 8.70
CA ALA A 40 4.77 -5.48 8.14
C ALA A 40 4.27 -6.47 9.21
N LEU A 41 5.07 -6.71 10.25
CA LEU A 41 4.82 -7.73 11.28
C LEU A 41 4.06 -7.19 12.50
N ASP A 42 4.30 -5.93 12.86
CA ASP A 42 3.64 -5.18 13.93
C ASP A 42 2.27 -4.70 13.42
N LEU A 43 1.24 -5.48 13.73
CA LEU A 43 -0.12 -5.32 13.20
C LEU A 43 -0.90 -4.28 14.00
N ASP A 44 -0.63 -4.16 15.30
CA ASP A 44 -1.28 -3.18 16.17
C ASP A 44 -0.52 -1.85 16.25
N THR A 45 0.67 -1.79 15.66
CA THR A 45 1.52 -0.60 15.50
C THR A 45 1.99 0.00 16.82
N ASP A 46 2.18 -0.85 17.83
CA ASP A 46 2.67 -0.44 19.14
C ASP A 46 4.21 -0.35 19.22
N GLY A 47 4.91 -0.81 18.18
CA GLY A 47 6.36 -0.79 18.07
C GLY A 47 7.06 -2.00 18.70
N VAL A 48 6.33 -3.01 19.13
CA VAL A 48 6.82 -4.27 19.72
C VAL A 48 6.22 -5.45 18.95
N LEU A 49 6.91 -6.59 18.90
CA LEU A 49 6.34 -7.81 18.35
C LEU A 49 5.84 -8.71 19.49
N SER A 50 4.52 -8.84 19.58
CA SER A 50 3.85 -9.78 20.47
C SER A 50 4.07 -11.25 20.05
N TRP A 51 3.77 -12.19 20.94
CA TRP A 51 3.87 -13.63 20.63
C TRP A 51 2.95 -14.00 19.46
N GLU A 52 1.75 -13.43 19.43
CA GLU A 52 0.73 -13.64 18.41
C GLU A 52 1.22 -13.17 17.03
N GLU A 53 1.88 -12.02 16.96
CA GLU A 53 2.45 -11.47 15.72
C GLU A 53 3.64 -12.27 15.23
N ILE A 54 4.54 -12.68 16.14
CA ILE A 54 5.67 -13.56 15.81
C ILE A 54 5.16 -14.90 15.27
N ASN A 55 4.14 -15.49 15.88
CA ASN A 55 3.59 -16.77 15.45
C ASN A 55 2.86 -16.65 14.08
N THR A 56 2.28 -15.48 13.81
CA THR A 56 1.60 -15.19 12.54
C THR A 56 2.55 -14.66 11.45
N ALA A 57 3.81 -14.37 11.79
CA ALA A 57 4.78 -13.75 10.90
C ALA A 57 4.94 -14.50 9.58
N SER A 58 5.00 -15.83 9.60
CA SER A 58 5.10 -16.65 8.38
C SER A 58 3.97 -16.37 7.38
N ARG A 59 2.73 -16.24 7.87
CA ARG A 59 1.54 -15.94 7.05
C ARG A 59 1.59 -14.52 6.51
N VAL A 60 2.07 -13.57 7.31
CA VAL A 60 2.19 -12.16 6.92
C VAL A 60 3.27 -11.98 5.86
N LEU A 61 4.46 -12.56 6.08
CA LEU A 61 5.59 -12.51 5.15
C LEU A 61 5.24 -13.14 3.80
N LYS A 62 4.48 -14.24 3.80
CA LYS A 62 3.97 -14.85 2.55
C LYS A 62 3.09 -13.92 1.73
N LYS A 63 2.38 -12.96 2.34
CA LYS A 63 1.58 -11.97 1.59
C LYS A 63 2.43 -10.88 0.95
N LEU A 64 3.66 -10.69 1.42
CA LEU A 64 4.58 -9.71 0.84
C LEU A 64 5.27 -10.25 -0.41
N ASP A 65 5.47 -11.56 -0.49
CA ASP A 65 5.99 -12.27 -1.66
C ASP A 65 4.98 -12.20 -2.80
N LYS A 66 5.18 -11.23 -3.70
CA LYS A 66 4.24 -10.96 -4.80
C LYS A 66 4.56 -11.80 -6.02
N ASN A 67 5.82 -12.17 -6.21
CA ASN A 67 6.26 -12.93 -7.37
C ASN A 67 6.20 -14.45 -7.15
N GLY A 68 5.95 -14.90 -5.91
CA GLY A 68 5.78 -16.31 -5.54
C GLY A 68 7.08 -17.10 -5.54
N ASP A 69 8.22 -16.44 -5.42
CA ASP A 69 9.54 -17.09 -5.47
C ASP A 69 10.06 -17.56 -4.10
N PHE A 70 9.25 -17.38 -3.04
CA PHE A 70 9.57 -17.68 -1.64
C PHE A 70 10.76 -16.89 -1.08
N ARG A 71 11.11 -15.78 -1.71
CA ARG A 71 12.15 -14.86 -1.25
C ARG A 71 11.50 -13.49 -1.07
N LEU A 72 11.93 -12.78 -0.03
CA LEU A 72 11.49 -11.42 0.19
C LEU A 72 12.60 -10.45 -0.17
N THR A 73 12.38 -9.72 -1.25
CA THR A 73 13.25 -8.61 -1.65
C THR A 73 12.85 -7.33 -0.92
N LEU A 74 13.78 -6.36 -0.84
CA LEU A 74 13.49 -5.07 -0.22
C LEU A 74 12.30 -4.37 -0.90
N ASP A 75 12.16 -4.51 -2.22
CA ASP A 75 11.04 -3.95 -2.99
C ASP A 75 9.68 -4.56 -2.63
N GLU A 76 9.67 -5.78 -2.09
CA GLU A 76 8.46 -6.48 -1.66
C GLU A 76 8.07 -6.13 -0.22
N VAL A 77 9.08 -6.00 0.66
CA VAL A 77 8.87 -5.63 2.06
C VAL A 77 8.55 -4.15 2.20
N VAL A 78 9.28 -3.28 1.49
CA VAL A 78 8.95 -1.87 1.42
C VAL A 78 7.71 -1.78 0.54
N GLN A 79 6.55 -1.61 1.16
CA GLN A 79 5.33 -1.20 0.48
C GLN A 79 5.51 0.22 -0.07
N THR A 80 6.36 0.38 -1.08
CA THR A 80 6.50 1.62 -1.83
C THR A 80 5.21 1.78 -2.63
N PRO A 81 4.62 2.99 -2.65
CA PRO A 81 3.55 3.24 -3.61
C PRO A 81 4.11 2.93 -5.00
N PRO A 82 3.32 2.26 -5.87
CA PRO A 82 3.80 1.91 -7.19
C PRO A 82 4.30 3.18 -7.88
N LYS A 83 5.48 3.08 -8.50
CA LYS A 83 6.08 4.17 -9.26
C LYS A 83 5.06 4.69 -10.29
N PRO A 84 5.09 5.98 -10.69
CA PRO A 84 4.12 6.53 -11.63
C PRO A 84 3.96 5.70 -12.91
N ASN A 85 5.05 5.14 -13.42
CA ASN A 85 5.06 4.22 -14.56
C ASN A 85 4.31 2.89 -14.27
N GLN A 86 4.48 2.32 -13.09
CA GLN A 86 3.76 1.13 -12.63
C GLN A 86 2.26 1.41 -12.43
N ARG A 87 1.88 2.64 -12.04
CA ARG A 87 0.46 3.03 -11.95
C ARG A 87 -0.21 3.03 -13.32
N LEU A 88 0.45 3.62 -14.32
CA LEU A 88 -0.05 3.62 -15.69
C LEU A 88 -0.11 2.21 -16.27
N THR A 89 0.94 1.40 -16.04
CA THR A 89 0.96 -0.03 -16.43
C THR A 89 -0.23 -0.78 -15.83
N ARG A 90 -0.50 -0.59 -14.54
CA ARG A 90 -1.65 -1.19 -13.86
C ARG A 90 -2.98 -0.71 -14.42
N TYR A 91 -3.09 0.57 -14.77
CA TYR A 91 -4.30 1.12 -15.38
C TYR A 91 -4.56 0.49 -16.76
N MET A 92 -3.51 0.30 -17.56
CA MET A 92 -3.59 -0.35 -18.87
C MET A 92 -4.00 -1.81 -18.75
N MET A 93 -3.41 -2.55 -17.81
CA MET A 93 -3.77 -3.94 -17.52
C MET A 93 -5.20 -4.13 -17.03
N LYS A 94 -5.96 -3.06 -16.76
CA LYS A 94 -7.42 -3.18 -16.55
C LYS A 94 -8.22 -3.33 -17.84
N GLN A 95 -7.60 -3.10 -19.00
CA GLN A 95 -8.23 -3.31 -20.31
C GLN A 95 -8.16 -4.77 -20.75
N ASP A 96 -7.38 -5.60 -20.03
CA ASP A 96 -7.30 -7.05 -20.24
C ASP A 96 -8.67 -7.66 -19.93
N ALA A 97 -9.46 -7.84 -20.97
CA ALA A 97 -10.85 -8.29 -20.88
C ALA A 97 -10.91 -9.81 -20.81
N ASN A 98 -9.99 -10.49 -21.51
CA ASN A 98 -9.91 -11.94 -21.54
C ASN A 98 -9.11 -12.52 -20.33
N ASN A 99 -8.47 -11.68 -19.53
CA ASN A 99 -7.65 -12.00 -18.36
C ASN A 99 -6.48 -12.94 -18.67
N ASP A 100 -5.88 -12.81 -19.85
CA ASP A 100 -4.72 -13.60 -20.26
C ASP A 100 -3.38 -13.03 -19.74
N GLY A 101 -3.41 -11.86 -19.08
CA GLY A 101 -2.26 -11.20 -18.49
C GLY A 101 -1.43 -10.38 -19.49
N LYS A 102 -1.95 -10.20 -20.71
CA LYS A 102 -1.38 -9.40 -21.79
C LYS A 102 -2.48 -8.46 -22.33
N LEU A 103 -2.12 -7.55 -23.23
CA LEU A 103 -3.07 -6.68 -23.90
C LEU A 103 -2.94 -6.82 -25.41
N SER A 104 -4.05 -7.15 -26.05
CA SER A 104 -4.18 -7.21 -27.50
C SER A 104 -4.39 -5.82 -28.13
N PRO A 105 -4.14 -5.65 -29.43
CA PRO A 105 -4.48 -4.43 -30.17
C PRO A 105 -5.98 -4.11 -30.15
N GLU A 106 -6.85 -5.10 -29.99
CA GLU A 106 -8.29 -4.91 -29.90
C GLU A 106 -8.72 -4.37 -28.52
N GLU A 107 -8.02 -4.77 -27.46
CA GLU A 107 -8.21 -4.26 -26.09
C GLU A 107 -7.58 -2.87 -25.91
N LEU A 108 -6.54 -2.59 -26.69
CA LEU A 108 -5.85 -1.32 -26.73
C LEU A 108 -6.24 -0.51 -27.96
N GLY A 109 -7.18 0.42 -27.81
CA GLY A 109 -7.56 1.32 -28.91
C GLY A 109 -6.37 2.08 -29.52
N ASP A 110 -6.59 2.71 -30.69
CA ASP A 110 -5.57 3.32 -31.56
C ASP A 110 -4.51 4.20 -30.87
N ARG A 111 -4.86 4.79 -29.72
CA ARG A 111 -3.99 5.60 -28.87
C ARG A 111 -2.71 4.88 -28.40
N TYR A 112 -2.69 3.56 -28.42
CA TYR A 112 -1.57 2.76 -27.91
C TYR A 112 -0.86 1.95 -29.00
N LYS A 113 -1.13 2.23 -30.29
CA LYS A 113 -0.46 1.57 -31.41
C LYS A 113 1.06 1.68 -31.38
N GLU A 114 1.59 2.85 -31.02
CA GLU A 114 3.05 3.06 -30.91
C GLU A 114 3.69 2.22 -29.79
N MET A 115 2.90 1.76 -28.83
CA MET A 115 3.39 0.95 -27.71
C MET A 115 3.77 -0.47 -28.14
N PHE A 116 3.20 -0.97 -29.24
CA PHE A 116 3.57 -2.25 -29.84
C PHE A 116 4.96 -2.24 -30.49
N GLU A 117 5.60 -1.07 -30.66
CA GLU A 117 7.04 -1.02 -31.00
C GLU A 117 7.93 -1.61 -29.89
N TYR A 118 7.37 -1.76 -28.68
CA TYR A 118 8.06 -2.30 -27.51
C TYR A 118 7.70 -3.77 -27.21
N ASP A 119 6.91 -4.41 -28.07
CA ASP A 119 6.69 -5.86 -28.08
C ASP A 119 8.01 -6.55 -28.48
N LYS A 120 8.70 -7.15 -27.49
CA LYS A 120 10.05 -7.70 -27.67
C LYS A 120 10.02 -9.15 -28.08
N ASP A 121 9.05 -9.90 -27.58
CA ASP A 121 8.87 -11.29 -27.97
C ASP A 121 8.09 -11.44 -29.28
N GLN A 122 7.58 -10.32 -29.83
CA GLN A 122 6.90 -10.21 -31.11
C GLN A 122 5.69 -11.15 -31.19
N ASP A 123 5.03 -11.36 -30.06
CA ASP A 123 3.86 -12.22 -29.98
C ASP A 123 2.58 -11.50 -30.41
N GLY A 124 2.65 -10.18 -30.65
CA GLY A 124 1.54 -9.34 -31.05
C GLY A 124 0.71 -8.82 -29.89
N PHE A 125 1.15 -9.04 -28.65
CA PHE A 125 0.51 -8.59 -27.42
C PHE A 125 1.49 -7.80 -26.56
N LEU A 126 0.96 -7.02 -25.62
CA LEU A 126 1.79 -6.28 -24.67
C LEU A 126 1.69 -6.87 -23.27
N SER A 127 2.77 -7.50 -22.81
CA SER A 127 2.86 -7.96 -21.42
C SER A 127 3.07 -6.82 -20.44
N SER A 128 2.82 -7.06 -19.16
CA SER A 128 3.01 -6.06 -18.10
C SER A 128 4.43 -5.49 -18.06
N LYS A 129 5.42 -6.32 -18.42
CA LYS A 129 6.84 -5.91 -18.46
C LYS A 129 7.13 -5.01 -19.67
N GLU A 130 6.54 -5.28 -20.81
CA GLU A 130 6.73 -4.49 -22.03
C GLU A 130 6.02 -3.15 -21.93
N ILE A 131 4.81 -3.12 -21.38
CA ILE A 131 4.12 -1.86 -21.04
C ILE A 131 4.96 -1.05 -20.06
N LEU A 132 5.48 -1.67 -18.99
CA LEU A 132 6.30 -0.96 -18.03
C LEU A 132 7.57 -0.38 -18.69
N TYR A 133 8.21 -1.15 -19.57
CA TYR A 133 9.37 -0.70 -20.33
C TYR A 133 9.04 0.44 -21.30
N ALA A 134 7.92 0.34 -22.03
CA ALA A 134 7.43 1.37 -22.93
C ALA A 134 7.12 2.67 -22.16
N VAL A 135 6.35 2.59 -21.07
CA VAL A 135 5.98 3.74 -20.24
C VAL A 135 7.21 4.42 -19.65
N ASP A 136 8.19 3.66 -19.18
CA ASP A 136 9.43 4.22 -18.63
C ASP A 136 10.19 5.04 -19.69
N LYS A 137 10.31 4.50 -20.90
CA LYS A 137 10.92 5.17 -22.06
C LYS A 137 10.13 6.38 -22.54
N TYR A 138 8.80 6.30 -22.55
CA TYR A 138 7.93 7.40 -22.93
C TYR A 138 7.92 8.54 -21.90
N SER A 139 7.92 8.23 -20.60
CA SER A 139 7.98 9.26 -19.54
C SER A 139 9.32 10.00 -19.48
N SER A 140 10.37 9.39 -20.03
CA SER A 140 11.72 9.96 -20.11
C SER A 140 11.90 10.91 -21.31
N LYS A 141 10.97 10.90 -22.28
CA LYS A 141 10.91 11.94 -23.31
C LYS A 141 10.22 13.17 -22.70
N PRO A 142 10.79 14.38 -22.74
CA PRO A 142 10.03 15.58 -22.38
C PRO A 142 8.82 15.64 -23.29
N VAL A 143 7.63 15.48 -22.71
CA VAL A 143 6.37 15.67 -23.43
C VAL A 143 6.40 17.11 -23.94
N GLY A 144 6.68 17.27 -25.23
CA GLY A 144 6.52 18.54 -25.91
C GLY A 144 5.12 19.02 -25.58
N ALA A 145 5.02 20.23 -25.04
CA ALA A 145 3.75 20.90 -24.83
C ALA A 145 2.88 20.69 -26.08
N PRO A 146 1.58 20.38 -25.94
CA PRO A 146 0.72 20.28 -27.10
C PRO A 146 0.84 21.61 -27.86
N GLN A 147 1.35 21.55 -29.09
CA GLN A 147 1.36 22.69 -30.00
C GLN A 147 -0.10 23.07 -30.16
N GLY A 148 -0.51 24.10 -29.41
CA GLY A 148 -1.84 24.67 -29.50
C GLY A 148 -2.06 25.07 -30.95
N ASP A 149 -3.05 24.43 -31.54
CA ASP A 149 -3.64 24.77 -32.82
C ASP A 149 -4.14 26.22 -32.76
N SER A 150 -3.29 27.16 -33.17
CA SER A 150 -3.72 28.51 -33.49
C SER A 150 -4.26 28.51 -34.92
N GLY A 151 -5.45 27.95 -35.09
CA GLY A 151 -6.32 28.25 -36.23
C GLY A 151 -6.70 29.75 -36.24
N PRO A 152 -7.03 30.31 -37.41
CA PRO A 152 -7.02 31.76 -37.63
C PRO A 152 -8.29 32.42 -37.08
N ALA A 153 -8.13 33.47 -36.27
CA ALA A 153 -9.22 34.36 -35.90
C ALA A 153 -9.03 35.70 -36.62
N GLY A 154 -9.75 35.87 -37.73
CA GLY A 154 -9.91 37.17 -38.36
C GLY A 154 -10.75 38.13 -37.50
N LYS A 155 -10.36 39.39 -37.52
CA LYS A 155 -11.21 40.58 -37.63
C LYS A 155 -10.43 41.66 -38.33
#